data_AF-A0A317ZJT1-F1
#
_entry.id   AF-A0A317ZJT1-F1
#
_cell.length_a   1.000
_cell.length_b   1.000
_cell.length_c   1.000
_cell.angle_alpha   90.00
_cell.angle_beta   90.00
_cell.angle_gamma   90.00
#
_symmetry.space_group_name_H-M   'P 1'
#
loop_
_entity.id
_entity.type
_entity.pdbx_description
1 polymer ?
#
loop_
_entity_poly.entity_id
_entity_poly.type
_entity_poly.pdbx_seq_one_letter_code
_entity_poly.pdbx_strand_id
1 'polypeptide(L)'
;MMCRFKKVLPTSRTFDVQCPMFDVRRSNRSGFTLLEVLLAITITGFVLASASAMLVSVSNIWSNRQESNFFENHVDGVAEFVQSCFTRAGTEIALSAPDTPSESGENREGEPDRAGEAPEVSVSIDSENEKRTNPSSGEKSGSSLLRQSENPIDWAKPPGFASYRDPLINFRLRDNPPLFVNTDNAPVMGIDAFLYFDRDEGLSLLWYSVLQEEVEDENDLRRTAVSPYVTSIRYVYWDERFERWEEEDEPQEGEEDEFLLPRFIKLIFEHEGVTKERTVSVPVPSRTALIF
;
A
#
# COMPACT_ATOMS: atom_id res chain seq x y z
N MET A 1 -41.62 22.24 -8.86
CA MET A 1 -42.17 20.86 -8.85
C MET A 1 -42.42 20.48 -7.39
N MET A 2 -43.66 20.65 -6.92
CA MET A 2 -44.08 20.51 -5.52
C MET A 2 -45.06 19.35 -5.43
N CYS A 3 -44.76 18.32 -4.63
CA CYS A 3 -45.71 17.26 -4.31
C CYS A 3 -46.29 17.48 -2.90
N ARG A 4 -47.53 17.99 -2.87
CA ARG A 4 -48.44 17.99 -1.72
C ARG A 4 -48.96 16.58 -1.49
N PHE A 5 -48.75 16.00 -0.31
CA PHE A 5 -49.49 14.82 0.13
C PHE A 5 -50.75 15.23 0.91
N LYS A 6 -51.91 14.92 0.32
CA LYS A 6 -53.24 15.00 0.95
C LYS A 6 -53.37 13.89 1.99
N LYS A 7 -53.70 14.25 3.24
CA LYS A 7 -54.25 13.31 4.23
C LYS A 7 -55.68 12.95 3.84
N VAL A 8 -55.94 11.67 3.63
CA VAL A 8 -57.28 11.08 3.50
C VAL A 8 -57.43 10.13 4.68
N LEU A 9 -58.39 10.41 5.56
CA LEU A 9 -58.82 9.53 6.65
C LEU A 9 -59.88 8.56 6.12
N PRO A 10 -59.78 7.25 6.38
CA PRO A 10 -60.93 6.36 6.37
C PRO A 10 -61.38 6.00 7.79
N THR A 11 -62.58 6.49 8.08
CA THR A 11 -63.71 5.80 8.72
C THR A 11 -63.51 4.45 9.42
N SER A 12 -63.89 4.49 10.70
CA SER A 12 -64.23 3.42 11.65
C SER A 12 -64.65 2.07 11.06
N ARG A 13 -63.91 1.02 11.43
CA ARG A 13 -64.41 -0.35 11.52
C ARG A 13 -64.28 -0.82 12.97
N THR A 14 -65.42 -1.05 13.58
CA THR A 14 -65.61 -1.78 14.83
C THR A 14 -65.08 -3.20 14.69
N PHE A 15 -64.03 -3.53 15.44
CA PHE A 15 -63.68 -4.91 15.76
C PHE A 15 -63.77 -5.06 17.27
N ASP A 16 -64.76 -5.84 17.68
CA ASP A 16 -64.96 -6.38 19.01
C ASP A 16 -63.73 -7.21 19.38
N VAL A 17 -62.95 -6.73 20.34
CA VAL A 17 -61.92 -7.54 21.01
C VAL A 17 -62.26 -7.58 22.47
N GLN A 18 -62.83 -8.71 22.85
CA GLN A 18 -63.02 -9.20 24.20
C GLN A 18 -61.81 -8.84 25.10
N CYS A 19 -61.97 -7.84 25.97
CA CYS A 19 -61.04 -7.61 27.07
C CYS A 19 -61.13 -8.81 28.03
N PRO A 20 -60.03 -9.51 28.36
CA PRO A 20 -59.99 -10.21 29.63
C PRO A 20 -60.00 -9.14 30.71
N MET A 21 -61.07 -9.19 31.50
CA MET A 21 -61.23 -8.51 32.78
C MET A 21 -59.94 -8.69 33.61
N PHE A 22 -59.05 -7.69 33.58
CA PHE A 22 -58.04 -7.54 34.62
C PHE A 22 -58.81 -7.09 35.87
N ASP A 23 -59.14 -8.07 36.69
CA ASP A 23 -59.65 -7.88 38.04
C ASP A 23 -58.61 -7.05 38.82
N VAL A 24 -58.88 -5.75 38.95
CA VAL A 24 -58.13 -4.86 39.84
C VAL A 24 -58.53 -5.27 41.26
N ARG A 25 -57.80 -6.26 41.79
CA ARG A 25 -57.82 -6.59 43.21
C ARG A 25 -57.59 -5.30 44.00
N ARG A 26 -58.57 -4.94 44.82
CA ARG A 26 -58.52 -3.87 45.82
C ARG A 26 -57.17 -3.91 46.55
N SER A 27 -56.42 -2.82 46.49
CA SER A 27 -55.23 -2.66 47.32
C SER A 27 -55.66 -2.60 48.79
N ASN A 28 -55.29 -3.59 49.57
CA ASN A 28 -55.10 -3.36 51.00
C ASN A 28 -53.95 -2.37 51.12
N ARG A 29 -54.22 -1.18 51.68
CA ARG A 29 -53.15 -0.24 52.05
C ARG A 29 -52.44 -0.78 53.29
N SER A 30 -51.50 -1.70 53.09
CA SER A 30 -50.43 -1.94 54.05
C SER A 30 -49.26 -1.04 53.65
N GLY A 31 -48.78 -0.21 54.58
CA GLY A 31 -47.51 0.48 54.39
C GLY A 31 -46.38 -0.54 54.20
N PHE A 32 -45.39 -0.19 53.37
CA PHE A 32 -44.20 -1.02 53.19
C PHE A 32 -43.52 -1.25 54.54
N THR A 33 -43.16 -2.50 54.82
CA THR A 33 -42.41 -2.82 56.03
C THR A 33 -40.97 -2.31 55.88
N LEU A 34 -40.34 -1.89 56.98
CA LEU A 34 -38.96 -1.38 56.99
C LEU A 34 -37.97 -2.39 56.39
N LEU A 35 -38.25 -3.69 56.59
CA LEU A 35 -37.45 -4.80 56.07
C LEU A 35 -37.51 -4.90 54.54
N GLU A 36 -38.68 -4.67 53.94
CA GLU A 36 -38.87 -4.74 52.49
C GLU A 36 -38.15 -3.58 51.77
N VAL A 37 -38.19 -2.39 52.36
CA VAL A 37 -37.43 -1.23 51.85
C VAL A 37 -35.92 -1.50 51.91
N LEU A 38 -35.45 -2.09 53.01
CA LEU A 38 -34.04 -2.45 53.17
C LEU A 38 -33.60 -3.52 52.16
N LEU A 39 -34.45 -4.54 51.93
CA LEU A 39 -34.21 -5.56 50.91
C LEU A 39 -34.14 -4.95 49.50
N ALA A 40 -35.05 -4.05 49.14
CA ALA A 40 -35.05 -3.41 47.84
C ALA A 40 -33.78 -2.57 47.60
N ILE A 41 -33.34 -1.81 48.61
CA ILE A 41 -32.13 -0.98 48.52
C ILE A 41 -30.88 -1.86 48.38
N THR A 42 -30.78 -2.96 49.14
CA THR A 42 -29.62 -3.88 49.04
C THR A 42 -29.54 -4.55 47.67
N ILE A 43 -30.66 -5.07 47.15
CA ILE A 43 -30.69 -5.68 45.81
C ILE A 43 -30.34 -4.64 44.74
N THR A 44 -30.87 -3.43 44.84
CA THR A 44 -30.55 -2.35 43.89
C THR A 44 -29.08 -1.98 43.94
N GLY A 45 -28.48 -1.90 45.13
CA GLY A 45 -27.05 -1.64 45.30
C GLY A 45 -26.18 -2.73 44.69
N PHE A 46 -26.54 -4.00 44.89
CA PHE A 46 -25.83 -5.13 44.27
C PHE A 46 -25.94 -5.12 42.74
N VAL A 47 -27.14 -4.84 42.20
CA VAL A 47 -27.35 -4.76 40.75
C VAL A 47 -26.56 -3.60 40.14
N LEU A 48 -26.58 -2.43 40.78
CA LEU A 48 -25.83 -1.27 40.31
C LEU A 48 -24.32 -1.55 40.33
N ALA A 49 -23.81 -2.13 41.41
CA ALA A 49 -22.39 -2.50 41.52
C ALA A 49 -21.97 -3.52 40.46
N SER A 50 -22.80 -4.55 40.22
CA SER A 50 -22.57 -5.55 39.17
C SER A 50 -22.56 -4.94 37.77
N ALA A 51 -23.51 -4.04 37.49
CA ALA A 51 -23.58 -3.33 36.21
C ALA A 51 -22.36 -2.42 36.00
N SER A 52 -21.92 -1.71 37.03
CA SER A 52 -20.69 -0.90 36.96
C SER A 52 -19.45 -1.76 36.72
N ALA A 53 -19.32 -2.92 37.37
CA ALA A 53 -18.22 -3.84 37.14
C ALA A 53 -18.21 -4.39 35.70
N MET A 54 -19.38 -4.68 35.14
CA MET A 54 -19.51 -5.11 33.74
C MET A 54 -19.07 -4.01 32.77
N LEU A 55 -19.44 -2.75 33.01
CA LEU A 55 -19.01 -1.63 32.17
C LEU A 55 -17.50 -1.44 32.19
N VAL A 56 -16.86 -1.52 33.36
CA VAL A 56 -15.39 -1.44 33.48
C VAL A 56 -14.73 -2.60 32.75
N SER A 57 -15.26 -3.82 32.87
CA SER A 57 -14.75 -5.01 32.17
C SER A 57 -14.79 -4.83 30.65
N VAL A 58 -15.94 -4.41 30.11
CA VAL A 58 -16.09 -4.16 28.67
C VAL A 58 -15.12 -3.05 28.22
N SER A 59 -15.00 -1.96 28.98
CA SER A 59 -14.07 -0.87 28.68
C SER A 59 -12.62 -1.33 28.63
N ASN A 60 -12.20 -2.16 29.58
CA ASN A 60 -10.85 -2.72 29.59
C ASN A 60 -10.58 -3.63 28.39
N ILE A 61 -11.57 -4.42 27.95
CA ILE A 61 -11.42 -5.28 26.76
C ILE A 61 -11.17 -4.44 25.50
N TRP A 62 -11.92 -3.34 25.30
CA TRP A 62 -11.71 -2.46 24.15
C TRP A 62 -10.34 -1.78 24.19
N SER A 63 -9.94 -1.30 25.38
CA SER A 63 -8.63 -0.65 25.56
C SER A 63 -7.49 -1.63 25.29
N ASN A 64 -7.53 -2.81 25.91
CA ASN A 64 -6.42 -3.76 25.86
C ASN A 64 -6.31 -4.44 24.48
N ARG A 65 -7.43 -4.62 23.76
CA ARG A 65 -7.43 -5.17 22.39
C ARG A 65 -6.76 -4.24 21.39
N GLN A 66 -6.88 -2.92 21.59
CA GLN A 66 -6.26 -1.92 20.74
C GLN A 66 -4.74 -1.95 20.90
N GLU A 67 -4.24 -2.06 22.13
CA GLU A 67 -2.80 -2.11 22.41
C GLU A 67 -2.17 -3.45 22.01
N SER A 68 -2.80 -4.58 22.35
CA SER A 68 -2.16 -5.89 22.16
C SER A 68 -1.89 -6.27 20.71
N ASN A 69 -2.68 -5.74 19.77
CA ASN A 69 -2.57 -6.09 18.35
C ASN A 69 -2.06 -4.93 17.49
N PHE A 70 -1.80 -3.75 18.07
CA PHE A 70 -1.33 -2.60 17.29
C PHE A 70 -0.02 -2.93 16.58
N PHE A 71 0.95 -3.48 17.31
CA PHE A 71 2.25 -3.85 16.74
C PHE A 71 2.13 -4.92 15.66
N GLU A 72 1.39 -6.00 15.91
CA GLU A 72 1.18 -7.05 14.89
C GLU A 72 0.47 -6.52 13.64
N ASN A 73 -0.61 -5.75 13.82
CA ASN A 73 -1.34 -5.17 12.69
C ASN A 73 -0.47 -4.17 11.92
N HIS A 74 0.41 -3.43 12.60
CA HIS A 74 1.37 -2.54 11.97
C HIS A 74 2.40 -3.32 11.16
N VAL A 75 2.99 -4.36 11.75
CA VAL A 75 3.96 -5.26 11.08
C VAL A 75 3.36 -5.89 9.83
N ASP A 76 2.14 -6.42 9.95
CA ASP A 76 1.40 -7.00 8.82
C ASP A 76 1.06 -5.93 7.77
N GLY A 77 0.64 -4.73 8.21
CA GLY A 77 0.33 -3.61 7.33
C GLY A 77 1.53 -3.11 6.54
N VAL A 78 2.71 -3.04 7.15
CA VAL A 78 3.96 -2.67 6.47
C VAL A 78 4.36 -3.72 5.45
N ALA A 79 4.33 -4.99 5.82
CA ALA A 79 4.68 -6.08 4.91
C ALA A 79 3.72 -6.13 3.71
N GLU A 80 2.42 -6.02 3.95
CA GLU A 80 1.39 -5.96 2.90
C GLU A 80 1.55 -4.71 2.02
N PHE A 81 1.86 -3.56 2.62
CA PHE A 81 2.11 -2.34 1.87
C PHE A 81 3.32 -2.49 0.92
N VAL A 82 4.46 -2.98 1.40
CA VAL A 82 5.65 -3.19 0.58
C VAL A 82 5.38 -4.25 -0.50
N GLN A 83 4.76 -5.36 -0.13
CA GLN A 83 4.34 -6.42 -1.08
C GLN A 83 3.41 -5.86 -2.16
N SER A 84 2.47 -4.99 -1.80
CA SER A 84 1.57 -4.34 -2.75
C SER A 84 2.30 -3.38 -3.67
N CYS A 85 3.32 -2.67 -3.18
CA CYS A 85 4.17 -1.80 -4.00
C CYS A 85 4.94 -2.64 -5.02
N PHE A 86 5.59 -3.73 -4.60
CA PHE A 86 6.30 -4.63 -5.51
C PHE A 86 5.39 -5.29 -6.54
N THR A 87 4.19 -5.71 -6.15
CA THR A 87 3.24 -6.34 -7.08
C THR A 87 2.68 -5.35 -8.10
N ARG A 88 2.58 -4.07 -7.72
CA ARG A 88 2.17 -2.98 -8.62
C ARG A 88 3.32 -2.41 -9.44
N ALA A 89 4.56 -2.68 -9.01
CA ALA A 89 5.74 -2.31 -9.76
C ALA A 89 5.75 -3.04 -11.09
N GLY A 90 6.17 -2.34 -12.14
CA GLY A 90 6.25 -2.92 -13.48
C GLY A 90 5.18 -2.53 -14.47
N THR A 91 4.24 -1.66 -14.11
CA THR A 91 3.42 -0.97 -15.11
C THR A 91 4.01 0.43 -15.29
N GLU A 92 4.83 0.61 -16.33
CA GLU A 92 5.43 1.91 -16.63
C GLU A 92 4.60 2.65 -17.68
N ILE A 93 4.57 3.98 -17.55
CA ILE A 93 4.12 4.85 -18.63
C ILE A 93 5.34 4.99 -19.55
N ALA A 94 5.22 4.54 -20.79
CA ALA A 94 6.29 4.72 -21.78
C ALA A 94 6.47 6.23 -22.05
N LEU A 95 7.34 6.87 -21.30
CA LEU A 95 7.94 8.13 -21.68
C LEU A 95 9.13 7.75 -22.56
N SER A 96 9.17 8.27 -23.79
CA SER A 96 10.32 8.09 -24.67
C SER A 96 11.55 8.63 -23.95
N ALA A 97 12.35 7.74 -23.36
CA ALA A 97 13.62 8.14 -22.77
C ALA A 97 14.52 8.67 -23.91
N PRO A 98 15.33 9.71 -23.68
CA PRO A 98 16.39 10.06 -24.61
C PRO A 98 17.37 8.89 -24.65
N ASP A 99 17.63 8.38 -25.85
CA ASP A 99 18.56 7.27 -26.08
C ASP A 99 19.91 7.54 -25.38
N THR A 100 20.22 6.75 -24.35
CA THR A 100 21.58 6.66 -23.82
C THR A 100 22.44 6.02 -24.90
N PRO A 101 23.50 6.67 -25.41
CA PRO A 101 24.24 6.15 -26.55
C PRO A 101 25.10 4.97 -26.12
N SER A 102 24.70 3.75 -26.46
CA SER A 102 25.58 2.59 -26.48
C SER A 102 26.67 2.80 -27.53
N GLU A 103 27.92 2.79 -27.07
CA GLU A 103 29.11 2.78 -27.92
C GLU A 103 29.07 1.59 -28.90
N SER A 104 28.95 1.89 -30.18
CA SER A 104 29.50 1.05 -31.24
C SER A 104 29.90 1.98 -32.39
N GLY A 105 31.20 2.02 -32.65
CA GLY A 105 31.80 2.94 -33.61
C GLY A 105 31.44 2.59 -35.05
N GLU A 106 31.28 3.62 -35.88
CA GLU A 106 31.98 3.73 -37.16
C GLU A 106 31.81 5.14 -37.75
N ASN A 107 32.91 5.64 -38.31
CA ASN A 107 33.11 6.99 -38.83
C ASN A 107 32.11 7.40 -39.93
N ARG A 108 31.77 8.71 -39.98
CA ARG A 108 31.84 9.54 -41.19
C ARG A 108 31.73 11.04 -40.87
N GLU A 109 32.67 11.81 -41.39
CA GLU A 109 32.83 13.25 -41.30
C GLU A 109 31.74 14.01 -42.09
N GLY A 110 31.30 15.16 -41.55
CA GLY A 110 30.52 16.18 -42.26
C GLY A 110 29.91 17.21 -41.30
N GLU A 111 30.37 18.46 -41.37
CA GLU A 111 29.93 19.62 -40.57
C GLU A 111 29.68 20.81 -41.52
N PRO A 112 29.01 21.94 -41.15
CA PRO A 112 27.77 22.16 -40.36
C PRO A 112 26.66 22.83 -41.22
N ASP A 113 25.41 22.89 -40.74
CA ASP A 113 24.64 24.16 -40.78
C ASP A 113 23.26 24.11 -40.05
N ARG A 114 23.09 25.07 -39.14
CA ARG A 114 21.91 25.88 -38.76
C ARG A 114 20.55 25.29 -38.34
N ALA A 115 20.18 25.80 -37.16
CA ALA A 115 18.89 26.40 -36.75
C ALA A 115 17.76 25.45 -36.32
N GLY A 116 17.22 25.77 -35.14
CA GLY A 116 16.35 24.91 -34.36
C GLY A 116 14.92 24.80 -34.88
N GLU A 117 14.35 23.63 -34.62
CA GLU A 117 12.93 23.36 -34.75
C GLU A 117 12.53 22.44 -33.59
N ALA A 118 11.49 22.82 -32.85
CA ALA A 118 10.97 22.08 -31.71
C ALA A 118 10.38 20.73 -32.19
N PRO A 119 10.42 19.65 -31.38
CA PRO A 119 9.86 18.38 -31.80
C PRO A 119 8.33 18.46 -31.92
N GLU A 120 7.83 18.26 -33.14
CA GLU A 120 6.42 18.26 -33.51
C GLU A 120 5.75 16.96 -33.01
N VAL A 121 4.86 17.08 -32.02
CA VAL A 121 4.03 15.96 -31.54
C VAL A 121 2.92 15.71 -32.56
N SER A 122 3.07 14.67 -33.38
CA SER A 122 2.01 14.24 -34.31
C SER A 122 1.03 13.29 -33.62
N VAL A 123 -0.16 13.79 -33.32
CA VAL A 123 -1.27 12.98 -32.79
C VAL A 123 -2.10 12.45 -33.96
N SER A 124 -1.93 11.17 -34.30
CA SER A 124 -2.79 10.50 -35.27
C SER A 124 -4.07 10.03 -34.58
N ILE A 125 -5.19 10.72 -34.83
CA ILE A 125 -6.53 10.28 -34.44
C ILE A 125 -7.09 9.47 -35.61
N ASP A 126 -7.08 8.14 -35.50
CA ASP A 126 -7.71 7.29 -36.51
C ASP A 126 -9.21 7.12 -36.21
N SER A 127 -10.03 7.56 -37.15
CA SER A 127 -11.49 7.44 -37.13
C SER A 127 -11.89 6.07 -37.67
N GLU A 128 -12.85 5.43 -37.01
CA GLU A 128 -13.43 4.15 -37.42
C GLU A 128 -13.90 4.15 -38.89
N ASN A 129 -13.41 3.22 -39.71
CA ASN A 129 -14.20 2.68 -40.83
C ASN A 129 -13.77 1.25 -41.21
N GLU A 130 -14.77 0.40 -41.44
CA GLU A 130 -14.64 -1.02 -41.77
C GLU A 130 -14.03 -1.28 -43.16
N LYS A 131 -13.05 -2.20 -43.27
CA LYS A 131 -12.96 -3.14 -44.41
C LYS A 131 -12.01 -4.31 -44.17
N ARG A 132 -12.50 -5.53 -44.44
CA ARG A 132 -11.77 -6.83 -44.43
C ARG A 132 -10.45 -6.83 -45.22
N THR A 133 -9.44 -7.55 -44.74
CA THR A 133 -8.61 -8.53 -45.49
C THR A 133 -7.67 -9.33 -44.55
N ASN A 134 -7.20 -10.50 -45.04
CA ASN A 134 -6.64 -11.70 -44.37
C ASN A 134 -5.47 -11.56 -43.35
N PRO A 135 -5.23 -12.61 -42.52
CA PRO A 135 -4.20 -12.60 -41.48
C PRO A 135 -2.83 -13.00 -42.05
N SER A 136 -1.90 -12.07 -42.09
CA SER A 136 -0.47 -12.37 -42.09
C SER A 136 0.07 -12.01 -40.71
N SER A 137 0.64 -13.01 -40.04
CA SER A 137 1.39 -12.92 -38.79
C SER A 137 2.44 -11.80 -38.87
N GLY A 138 2.14 -10.69 -38.21
CA GLY A 138 3.05 -9.63 -37.84
C GLY A 138 2.47 -9.05 -36.57
N GLU A 139 3.13 -9.30 -35.44
CA GLU A 139 2.77 -8.74 -34.15
C GLU A 139 2.83 -7.21 -34.26
N LYS A 140 1.69 -6.60 -34.59
CA LYS A 140 1.47 -5.19 -34.34
C LYS A 140 1.36 -5.06 -32.83
N SER A 141 2.47 -4.73 -32.18
CA SER A 141 2.48 -4.16 -30.84
C SER A 141 1.57 -2.94 -30.89
N GLY A 142 0.32 -3.13 -30.48
CA GLY A 142 -0.63 -2.03 -30.34
C GLY A 142 -0.01 -1.00 -29.41
N SER A 143 -0.16 0.28 -29.76
CA SER A 143 0.26 1.41 -28.94
C SER A 143 -0.58 1.43 -27.65
N SER A 144 -0.26 0.56 -26.72
CA SER A 144 -0.67 0.66 -25.34
C SER A 144 0.34 1.59 -24.67
N LEU A 145 -0.10 2.77 -24.25
CA LEU A 145 0.70 3.71 -23.44
C LEU A 145 1.14 3.09 -22.09
N LEU A 146 0.59 1.93 -21.76
CA LEU A 146 0.96 1.09 -20.64
C LEU A 146 1.91 0.01 -21.16
N ARG A 147 3.19 0.16 -20.83
CA ARG A 147 4.20 -0.86 -21.05
C ARG A 147 4.37 -1.61 -19.73
N GLN A 148 4.31 -2.93 -19.78
CA GLN A 148 4.75 -3.74 -18.65
C GLN A 148 6.28 -3.77 -18.73
N SER A 149 6.99 -3.17 -17.77
CA SER A 149 8.45 -3.13 -17.81
C SER A 149 8.97 -4.56 -17.72
N GLU A 150 9.96 -4.91 -18.56
CA GLU A 150 10.55 -6.25 -18.54
C GLU A 150 11.24 -6.54 -17.19
N ASN A 151 11.78 -5.52 -16.51
CA ASN A 151 12.36 -5.59 -15.17
C ASN A 151 11.69 -4.58 -14.23
N PRO A 152 10.70 -4.98 -13.42
CA PRO A 152 9.92 -4.07 -12.58
C PRO A 152 10.64 -3.60 -11.31
N ILE A 153 11.64 -4.38 -10.88
CA ILE A 153 12.42 -4.17 -9.68
C ILE A 153 13.88 -4.44 -10.05
N ASP A 154 14.75 -3.56 -9.60
CA ASP A 154 16.18 -3.64 -9.87
C ASP A 154 16.99 -3.04 -8.69
N TRP A 155 18.31 -3.24 -8.69
CA TRP A 155 19.22 -2.50 -7.83
C TRP A 155 19.62 -1.19 -8.52
N ALA A 156 19.37 -0.06 -7.88
CA ALA A 156 19.81 1.24 -8.39
C ALA A 156 20.22 2.19 -7.27
N LYS A 157 21.11 3.11 -7.61
CA LYS A 157 21.50 4.20 -6.72
C LYS A 157 20.59 5.39 -6.99
N PRO A 158 19.95 5.98 -5.97
CA PRO A 158 19.17 7.19 -6.17
C PRO A 158 20.09 8.35 -6.58
N PRO A 159 19.56 9.40 -7.23
CA PRO A 159 20.33 10.60 -7.57
C PRO A 159 20.90 11.24 -6.30
N GLY A 160 22.15 11.73 -6.38
CA GLY A 160 22.89 12.28 -5.25
C GLY A 160 23.57 11.25 -4.32
N PHE A 161 23.27 9.95 -4.44
CA PHE A 161 23.90 8.94 -3.59
C PHE A 161 25.40 8.82 -3.84
N ALA A 162 26.18 8.82 -2.75
CA ALA A 162 27.62 8.69 -2.85
C ALA A 162 28.03 7.34 -3.49
N SER A 163 29.03 7.36 -4.38
CA SER A 163 29.41 6.19 -5.19
C SER A 163 29.86 4.98 -4.36
N TYR A 164 30.34 5.19 -3.14
CA TYR A 164 30.80 4.14 -2.22
C TYR A 164 29.68 3.45 -1.43
N ARG A 165 28.44 3.98 -1.48
CA ARG A 165 27.29 3.32 -0.84
C ARG A 165 26.73 2.24 -1.75
N ASP A 166 26.21 1.19 -1.12
CA ASP A 166 25.54 0.09 -1.80
C ASP A 166 24.26 0.58 -2.47
N PRO A 167 23.87 -0.04 -3.61
CA PRO A 167 22.60 0.30 -4.26
C PRO A 167 21.41 -0.11 -3.40
N LEU A 168 20.27 0.51 -3.67
CA LEU A 168 19.02 0.22 -3.00
C LEU A 168 18.07 -0.51 -3.97
N ILE A 169 17.11 -1.24 -3.41
CA ILE A 169 16.05 -1.85 -4.22
C ILE A 169 15.18 -0.74 -4.77
N ASN A 170 15.22 -0.58 -6.08
CA ASN A 170 14.43 0.35 -6.86
C ASN A 170 13.24 -0.36 -7.47
N PHE A 171 12.08 0.31 -7.45
CA PHE A 171 10.90 -0.12 -8.16
C PHE A 171 10.10 1.07 -8.69
N ARG A 172 9.53 0.92 -9.89
CA ARG A 172 8.73 1.96 -10.54
C ARG A 172 7.24 1.70 -10.43
N LEU A 173 6.51 2.69 -9.93
CA LEU A 173 5.06 2.67 -9.76
C LEU A 173 4.38 3.62 -10.73
N ARG A 174 3.25 3.20 -11.32
CA ARG A 174 2.45 4.08 -12.16
C ARG A 174 1.71 5.17 -11.37
N ASP A 175 1.02 4.71 -10.32
CA ASP A 175 0.11 5.52 -9.53
C ASP A 175 0.67 5.72 -8.12
N ASN A 176 0.34 6.86 -7.54
CA ASN A 176 0.76 7.22 -6.20
C ASN A 176 0.15 6.31 -5.12
N PRO A 177 0.98 5.60 -4.32
CA PRO A 177 0.49 4.91 -3.13
C PRO A 177 -0.14 5.90 -2.14
N PRO A 178 -1.15 5.48 -1.35
CA PRO A 178 -1.81 6.36 -0.39
C PRO A 178 -0.88 7.00 0.67
N LEU A 179 0.27 6.37 0.95
CA LEU A 179 1.24 6.86 1.93
C LEU A 179 2.14 7.98 1.38
N PHE A 180 2.22 8.14 0.06
CA PHE A 180 3.11 9.11 -0.57
C PHE A 180 2.40 10.47 -0.63
N VAL A 181 2.63 11.29 0.38
CA VAL A 181 2.03 12.63 0.45
C VAL A 181 2.87 13.60 -0.35
N ASN A 182 2.27 14.18 -1.40
CA ASN A 182 2.86 15.28 -2.15
C ASN A 182 2.42 16.61 -1.52
N THR A 183 3.37 17.39 -1.00
CA THR A 183 3.11 18.72 -0.43
C THR A 183 2.78 19.77 -1.50
N ASP A 184 3.25 19.58 -2.74
CA ASP A 184 3.27 20.60 -3.78
C ASP A 184 2.03 20.58 -4.70
N ASN A 185 1.02 19.76 -4.37
CA ASN A 185 -0.24 19.62 -5.13
C ASN A 185 -0.07 19.32 -6.63
N ALA A 186 1.13 18.90 -7.06
CA ALA A 186 1.44 18.54 -8.43
C ALA A 186 0.93 17.11 -8.74
N PRO A 187 0.41 16.87 -9.96
CA PRO A 187 0.07 15.51 -10.40
C PRO A 187 1.29 14.61 -10.31
N VAL A 188 1.21 13.54 -9.52
CA VAL A 188 2.27 12.53 -9.40
C VAL A 188 1.92 11.40 -10.37
N MET A 189 2.61 11.33 -11.50
CA MET A 189 2.43 10.32 -12.54
C MET A 189 3.77 9.66 -12.81
N GLY A 190 3.86 8.35 -12.61
CA GLY A 190 5.14 7.63 -12.67
C GLY A 190 6.03 8.02 -11.48
N ILE A 191 6.25 7.08 -10.58
CA ILE A 191 7.06 7.25 -9.38
C ILE A 191 8.20 6.27 -9.45
N ASP A 192 9.41 6.80 -9.28
CA ASP A 192 10.59 6.00 -9.06
C ASP A 192 10.85 5.97 -7.54
N ALA A 193 10.87 4.78 -6.94
CA ALA A 193 10.93 4.59 -5.49
C ALA A 193 12.05 3.63 -5.11
N PHE A 194 12.75 3.96 -4.01
CA PHE A 194 13.88 3.23 -3.47
C PHE A 194 13.59 2.82 -2.03
N LEU A 195 13.85 1.56 -1.72
CA LEU A 195 13.75 1.03 -0.36
C LEU A 195 14.96 1.47 0.47
N TYR A 196 14.76 2.42 1.37
CA TYR A 196 15.82 2.97 2.22
C TYR A 196 15.66 2.49 3.66
N PHE A 197 16.73 1.95 4.22
CA PHE A 197 16.77 1.47 5.60
C PHE A 197 17.86 2.17 6.38
N ASP A 198 17.49 2.67 7.54
CA ASP A 198 18.40 3.26 8.51
C ASP A 198 18.14 2.63 9.89
N ARG A 199 19.19 2.35 10.67
CA ARG A 199 19.04 1.70 11.98
C ARG A 199 18.41 2.62 13.03
N ASP A 200 18.60 3.93 12.91
CA ASP A 200 18.10 4.92 13.87
C ASP A 200 16.68 5.39 13.49
N GLU A 201 16.37 5.46 12.20
CA GLU A 201 15.09 5.99 11.71
C GLU A 201 14.10 4.90 11.22
N GLY A 202 14.58 3.69 10.95
CA GLY A 202 13.81 2.55 10.46
C GLY A 202 13.64 2.51 8.94
N LEU A 203 12.54 1.90 8.48
CA LEU A 203 12.22 1.72 7.07
C LEU A 203 11.57 2.96 6.48
N SER A 204 12.12 3.45 5.37
CA SER A 204 11.60 4.56 4.59
C SER A 204 11.60 4.25 3.09
N LEU A 205 10.81 5.00 2.34
CA LEU A 205 10.85 5.02 0.89
C LEU A 205 11.34 6.38 0.42
N LEU A 206 12.42 6.39 -0.34
CA LEU A 206 12.87 7.57 -1.08
C LEU A 206 12.21 7.53 -2.45
N TRP A 207 11.61 8.61 -2.90
CA TRP A 207 10.89 8.60 -4.17
C TRP A 207 10.87 9.97 -4.83
N TYR A 208 10.72 9.97 -6.16
CA TYR A 208 10.48 11.16 -6.95
C TYR A 208 9.50 10.84 -8.09
N SER A 209 8.86 11.88 -8.62
CA SER A 209 8.00 11.75 -9.80
C SER A 209 8.87 11.77 -11.05
N VAL A 210 8.63 10.90 -12.02
CA VAL A 210 9.40 10.90 -13.29
C VAL A 210 9.23 12.21 -14.07
N LEU A 211 8.14 12.93 -13.82
CA LEU A 211 7.88 14.25 -14.41
C LEU A 211 8.51 15.42 -13.64
N GLN A 212 9.26 15.15 -12.57
CA GLN A 212 9.96 16.19 -11.80
C GLN A 212 11.25 16.57 -12.56
N GLU A 213 11.28 17.78 -13.12
CA GLU A 213 12.52 18.41 -13.57
C GLU A 213 13.32 18.79 -12.32
N GLU A 214 14.65 18.57 -12.33
CA GLU A 214 15.59 18.86 -11.21
C GLU A 214 15.56 17.84 -10.05
N VAL A 215 16.10 16.63 -10.28
CA VAL A 215 16.50 15.72 -9.19
C VAL A 215 17.99 15.47 -9.34
N GLU A 216 18.80 16.36 -8.76
CA GLU A 216 20.27 16.25 -8.83
C GLU A 216 20.85 15.77 -7.49
N ASP A 217 20.22 16.15 -6.36
CA ASP A 217 20.72 15.90 -5.02
C ASP A 217 19.79 15.00 -4.18
N GLU A 218 20.35 14.35 -3.15
CA GLU A 218 19.60 13.50 -2.20
C GLU A 218 18.47 14.26 -1.49
N ASN A 219 18.60 15.60 -1.35
CA ASN A 219 17.60 16.44 -0.69
C ASN A 219 16.35 16.69 -1.54
N ASP A 220 16.44 16.48 -2.86
CA ASP A 220 15.32 16.64 -3.78
C ASP A 220 14.42 15.40 -3.78
N LEU A 221 14.95 14.28 -3.25
CA LEU A 221 14.21 13.04 -3.04
C LEU A 221 13.22 13.21 -1.90
N ARG A 222 11.98 12.82 -2.17
CA ARG A 222 10.95 12.79 -1.14
C ARG A 222 11.15 11.56 -0.30
N ARG A 223 11.06 11.74 1.02
CA ARG A 223 11.15 10.64 1.98
C ARG A 223 9.82 10.39 2.65
N THR A 224 9.34 9.15 2.56
CA THR A 224 8.16 8.69 3.30
C THR A 224 8.59 7.63 4.30
N ALA A 225 8.48 7.96 5.59
CA ALA A 225 8.71 6.99 6.66
C ALA A 225 7.59 5.93 6.62
N VAL A 226 7.98 4.66 6.51
CA VAL A 226 7.04 3.52 6.46
C VAL A 226 6.89 2.91 7.85
N SER A 227 8.01 2.64 8.52
CA SER A 227 7.97 2.11 9.88
C SER A 227 9.24 2.40 10.67
N PRO A 228 9.13 2.97 11.88
CA PRO A 228 10.27 3.17 12.78
C PRO A 228 10.67 1.89 13.53
N TYR A 229 9.90 0.80 13.40
CA TYR A 229 10.12 -0.43 14.17
C TYR A 229 10.99 -1.45 13.43
N VAL A 230 11.31 -1.20 12.15
CA VAL A 230 12.22 -2.08 11.40
C VAL A 230 13.63 -1.83 11.89
N THR A 231 14.30 -2.88 12.38
CA THR A 231 15.67 -2.81 12.93
C THR A 231 16.70 -3.50 12.05
N SER A 232 16.27 -4.34 11.12
CA SER A 232 17.12 -5.01 10.15
C SER A 232 16.31 -5.47 8.94
N ILE A 233 16.97 -5.48 7.78
CA ILE A 233 16.50 -6.10 6.55
C ILE A 233 17.47 -7.21 6.20
N ARG A 234 16.93 -8.38 5.83
CA ARG A 234 17.71 -9.48 5.28
C ARG A 234 17.25 -9.82 3.87
N TYR A 235 18.22 -10.14 3.04
CA TYR A 235 18.04 -10.54 1.66
C TYR A 235 18.18 -12.06 1.56
N VAL A 236 17.18 -12.70 0.95
CA VAL A 236 17.13 -14.16 0.84
C VAL A 236 17.42 -14.56 -0.59
N TYR A 237 18.54 -15.26 -0.76
CA TYR A 237 19.06 -15.75 -2.03
C TYR A 237 18.95 -17.27 -2.11
N TRP A 238 18.84 -17.81 -3.32
CA TRP A 238 18.93 -19.24 -3.56
C TRP A 238 20.37 -19.59 -3.90
N ASP A 239 21.03 -20.37 -3.05
CA ASP A 239 22.37 -20.87 -3.30
C ASP A 239 22.28 -22.17 -4.10
N GLU A 240 22.69 -22.09 -5.37
CA GLU A 240 22.69 -23.24 -6.29
C GLU A 240 23.69 -24.33 -5.89
N ARG A 241 24.80 -23.98 -5.22
CA ARG A 241 25.85 -24.94 -4.88
C ARG A 241 25.39 -25.91 -3.80
N PHE A 242 24.58 -25.42 -2.88
CA PHE A 242 24.10 -26.18 -1.73
C PHE A 242 22.58 -26.41 -1.75
N GLU A 243 21.89 -26.00 -2.82
CA GLU A 243 20.44 -26.11 -3.01
C GLU A 243 19.65 -25.65 -1.78
N ARG A 244 20.05 -24.51 -1.22
CA ARG A 244 19.48 -23.99 0.02
C ARG A 244 19.24 -22.48 -0.07
N TRP A 245 18.30 -22.00 0.72
CA TRP A 245 18.12 -20.56 0.93
C TRP A 245 19.22 -20.04 1.86
N GLU A 246 19.89 -18.97 1.43
CA GLU A 246 20.89 -18.23 2.21
C GLU A 246 20.34 -16.84 2.54
N GLU A 247 20.64 -16.37 3.75
CA GLU A 247 20.21 -15.07 4.24
C GLU A 247 21.43 -14.18 4.41
N GLU A 248 21.41 -13.03 3.76
CA GLU A 248 22.48 -12.04 3.82
C GLU A 248 21.94 -10.72 4.37
N ASP A 249 22.77 -10.00 5.12
CA ASP A 249 22.45 -8.67 5.64
C ASP A 249 22.76 -7.55 4.61
N GLU A 250 23.55 -7.87 3.58
CA GLU A 250 24.00 -6.97 2.53
C GLU A 250 23.61 -7.50 1.13
N PRO A 251 23.49 -6.63 0.11
CA PRO A 251 23.23 -7.07 -1.26
C PRO A 251 24.31 -8.01 -1.79
N GLN A 252 23.91 -9.14 -2.36
CA GLN A 252 24.86 -10.10 -2.93
C GLN A 252 25.34 -9.64 -4.32
N GLU A 253 26.66 -9.55 -4.48
CA GLU A 253 27.30 -9.30 -5.78
C GLU A 253 27.31 -10.59 -6.63
N GLY A 254 26.95 -10.45 -7.90
CA GLY A 254 26.93 -11.50 -8.91
C GLY A 254 28.19 -11.50 -9.77
N GLU A 255 28.04 -11.97 -11.00
CA GLU A 255 29.11 -11.88 -12.02
C GLU A 255 29.10 -10.47 -12.65
N GLU A 256 30.27 -9.96 -13.03
CA GLU A 256 30.44 -8.66 -13.71
C GLU A 256 30.04 -7.39 -12.90
N ASP A 257 30.27 -7.39 -11.58
CA ASP A 257 29.94 -6.26 -10.68
C ASP A 257 28.44 -5.89 -10.65
N GLU A 258 27.56 -6.79 -11.10
CA GLU A 258 26.10 -6.62 -11.04
C GLU A 258 25.54 -7.26 -9.76
N PHE A 259 24.59 -6.60 -9.10
CA PHE A 259 23.97 -7.11 -7.88
C PHE A 259 22.86 -8.11 -8.20
N LEU A 260 22.88 -9.27 -7.55
CA LEU A 260 21.82 -10.26 -7.70
C LEU A 260 20.55 -9.79 -6.98
N LEU A 261 19.41 -9.95 -7.65
CA LEU A 261 18.12 -9.66 -7.04
C LEU A 261 17.73 -10.75 -6.05
N PRO A 262 17.41 -10.37 -4.79
CA PRO A 262 16.93 -11.33 -3.81
C PRO A 262 15.53 -11.81 -4.20
N ARG A 263 15.20 -13.07 -3.87
CA ARG A 263 13.84 -13.60 -4.11
C ARG A 263 12.87 -13.17 -3.02
N PHE A 264 13.37 -13.03 -1.80
CA PHE A 264 12.59 -12.55 -0.67
C PHE A 264 13.39 -11.54 0.13
N ILE A 265 12.67 -10.62 0.75
CA ILE A 265 13.19 -9.68 1.73
C ILE A 265 12.54 -10.01 3.06
N LYS A 266 13.32 -10.20 4.10
CA LYS A 266 12.83 -10.33 5.46
C LYS A 266 12.99 -9.01 6.19
N LEU A 267 11.88 -8.49 6.68
CA LEU A 267 11.82 -7.31 7.54
C LEU A 267 11.76 -7.78 8.99
N ILE A 268 12.73 -7.35 9.79
CA ILE A 268 12.80 -7.64 11.23
C ILE A 268 12.32 -6.39 11.98
N PHE A 269 11.29 -6.59 12.80
CA PHE A 269 10.66 -5.54 13.59
C PHE A 269 10.89 -5.76 15.07
N GLU A 270 11.18 -4.69 15.80
CA GLU A 270 11.32 -4.72 17.25
C GLU A 270 10.52 -3.58 17.90
N HIS A 271 9.71 -3.92 18.88
CA HIS A 271 8.95 -2.95 19.67
C HIS A 271 8.68 -3.47 21.08
N GLU A 272 8.97 -2.67 22.10
CA GLU A 272 8.74 -3.01 23.52
C GLU A 272 9.30 -4.40 23.94
N GLY A 273 10.44 -4.81 23.37
CA GLY A 273 11.07 -6.11 23.64
C GLY A 273 10.43 -7.31 22.94
N VAL A 274 9.47 -7.07 22.03
CA VAL A 274 8.89 -8.08 21.15
C VAL A 274 9.50 -7.97 19.75
N THR A 275 10.05 -9.08 19.25
CA THR A 275 10.59 -9.17 17.89
C THR A 275 9.60 -9.91 16.99
N LYS A 276 9.41 -9.39 15.77
CA LYS A 276 8.59 -9.99 14.72
C LYS A 276 9.29 -9.95 13.39
N GLU A 277 9.05 -10.96 12.58
CA GLU A 277 9.64 -11.07 11.24
C GLU A 277 8.53 -11.20 10.21
N ARG A 278 8.68 -10.53 9.06
CA ARG A 278 7.81 -10.72 7.89
C ARG A 278 8.62 -10.85 6.63
N THR A 279 8.21 -11.75 5.76
CA THR A 279 8.86 -12.02 4.48
C THR A 279 8.01 -11.44 3.35
N VAL A 280 8.63 -10.64 2.49
CA VAL A 280 8.04 -10.03 1.30
C VAL A 280 8.70 -10.67 0.08
N SER A 281 7.92 -11.03 -0.93
CA SER A 281 8.45 -11.61 -2.18
C SER A 281 8.82 -10.52 -3.15
N VAL A 282 10.00 -10.62 -3.76
CA VAL A 282 10.41 -9.75 -4.86
C VAL A 282 10.01 -10.42 -6.18
N PRO A 283 9.15 -9.80 -7.01
CA PRO A 283 8.86 -10.31 -8.34
C PRO A 283 10.12 -10.27 -9.22
N VAL A 284 10.69 -11.44 -9.48
CA VAL A 284 11.82 -11.58 -10.41
C VAL A 284 11.25 -11.76 -11.83
N PRO A 285 11.71 -10.97 -12.82
CA PRO A 285 11.29 -11.14 -14.20
C PRO A 285 11.79 -12.48 -14.76
N SER A 286 10.99 -13.10 -15.62
CA SER A 286 11.21 -14.44 -16.16
C SER A 286 12.45 -14.58 -17.07
N ARG A 287 13.17 -13.50 -17.39
CA ARG A 287 14.47 -13.58 -18.08
C ARG A 287 15.58 -14.08 -17.17
N THR A 288 15.64 -13.65 -15.91
CA THR A 288 16.60 -14.16 -14.92
C THR A 288 16.27 -15.60 -14.52
N ALA A 289 15.02 -16.03 -14.72
CA ALA A 289 14.64 -17.42 -14.55
C ALA A 289 15.28 -18.35 -15.59
N LEU A 290 15.86 -17.88 -16.70
CA LEU A 290 16.42 -18.77 -17.72
C LEU A 290 17.83 -19.30 -17.41
N ILE A 291 18.37 -19.02 -16.22
CA ILE A 291 19.43 -19.84 -15.64
C ILE A 291 18.73 -20.96 -14.85
N PHE A 292 18.16 -21.91 -15.58
CA PHE A 292 17.62 -23.18 -15.09
C PHE A 292 18.33 -24.33 -15.81
#